data_AF-A0A2A7RZU7-F1
#
_entry.id   AF-A0A2A7RZU7-F1
#
_cell.length_a   1.000
_cell.length_b   1.000
_cell.length_c   1.000
_cell.angle_alpha   90.00
_cell.angle_beta   90.00
_cell.angle_gamma   90.00
#
_symmetry.space_group_name_H-M   'P 1'
#
loop_
_entity.id
_entity.type
_entity.pdbx_description
1 polymer ?
#
loop_
_entity_poly.entity_id
_entity_poly.type
_entity_poly.pdbx_seq_one_letter_code
_entity_poly.pdbx_strand_id
1 'polypeptide(L)'
;MFPPRSQGELLRWARGTNTQADFAATTGVSKSALSRYEREQLGAPVSLINYCLARMAEALSEQSHTENALEGALENAKRTVLLLEGLTGR
;
A
#
# COMPACT_ATOMS: atom_id res chain seq x y z
N MET A 1 10.12 -4.81 0.98
CA MET A 1 10.53 -3.82 -0.03
C MET A 1 9.30 -3.41 -0.81
N PHE A 2 9.12 -2.12 -1.10
CA PHE A 2 8.03 -1.62 -1.93
C PHE A 2 8.62 -0.90 -3.16
N PRO A 3 8.09 -1.11 -4.37
CA PRO A 3 7.06 -2.10 -4.70
C PRO A 3 7.59 -3.55 -4.62
N PRO A 4 6.73 -4.54 -4.31
CA PRO A 4 7.10 -5.95 -4.37
C PRO A 4 7.53 -6.35 -5.78
N ARG A 5 8.64 -7.10 -5.90
CA ARG A 5 9.21 -7.51 -7.19
C ARG A 5 8.98 -8.98 -7.53
N SER A 6 8.39 -9.72 -6.61
CA SER A 6 8.20 -11.17 -6.73
C SER A 6 6.87 -11.59 -6.08
N GLN A 7 6.42 -12.81 -6.38
CA GLN A 7 5.24 -13.38 -5.75
C GLN A 7 5.42 -13.44 -4.22
N GLY A 8 6.57 -13.93 -3.76
CA GLY A 8 6.82 -14.06 -2.32
C GLY A 8 6.84 -12.71 -1.63
N GLU A 9 7.40 -11.69 -2.27
CA GLU A 9 7.33 -10.31 -1.77
C GLU A 9 5.91 -9.76 -1.76
N LEU A 10 5.12 -9.99 -2.83
CA LEU A 10 3.73 -9.53 -2.93
C LEU A 10 2.88 -10.10 -1.79
N LEU A 11 2.98 -11.41 -1.54
CA LEU A 11 2.23 -12.08 -0.49
C LEU A 11 2.64 -11.58 0.90
N ARG A 12 3.94 -11.45 1.17
CA ARG A 12 4.44 -10.92 2.45
C ARG A 12 4.03 -9.47 2.66
N TRP A 13 4.06 -8.66 1.60
CA TRP A 13 3.63 -7.27 1.63
C TRP A 13 2.12 -7.17 1.94
N ALA A 14 1.28 -7.91 1.21
CA ALA A 14 -0.18 -7.89 1.40
C ALA A 14 -0.60 -8.46 2.77
N ARG A 15 0.15 -9.42 3.30
CA ARG A 15 -0.05 -9.94 4.65
C ARG A 15 0.29 -8.91 5.73
N GLY A 16 1.31 -8.08 5.51
CA GLY A 16 1.79 -7.09 6.48
C GLY A 16 2.20 -7.76 7.80
N THR A 17 1.62 -7.29 8.91
CA THR A 17 1.87 -7.80 10.26
C THR A 17 1.05 -9.05 10.62
N ASN A 18 0.06 -9.43 9.80
CA ASN A 18 -0.75 -10.61 10.06
C ASN A 18 0.11 -11.88 10.06
N THR A 19 -0.26 -12.85 10.89
CA THR A 19 0.43 -14.15 10.85
C THR A 19 0.07 -14.89 9.56
N GLN A 20 0.90 -15.85 9.16
CA GLN A 20 0.57 -16.72 8.03
C GLN A 20 -0.73 -17.50 8.26
N ALA A 21 -1.08 -17.82 9.51
CA ALA A 21 -2.31 -18.55 9.81
C ALA A 21 -3.54 -17.67 9.55
N ASP A 22 -3.53 -16.42 10.04
CA ASP A 22 -4.66 -15.49 9.91
C ASP A 22 -4.88 -15.08 8.45
N PHE A 23 -3.77 -14.82 7.74
CA PHE A 23 -3.84 -14.47 6.33
C PHE A 23 -4.34 -15.64 5.47
N ALA A 24 -3.88 -16.85 5.77
CA ALA A 24 -4.34 -18.06 5.10
C ALA A 24 -5.84 -18.29 5.34
N ALA A 25 -6.32 -18.11 6.57
CA ALA A 25 -7.74 -18.21 6.91
C ALA A 25 -8.58 -17.16 6.15
N THR A 26 -8.10 -15.91 6.09
CA THR A 26 -8.79 -14.82 5.39
C THR A 26 -8.88 -15.04 3.88
N THR A 27 -7.86 -15.63 3.28
CA THR A 27 -7.76 -15.84 1.83
C THR A 27 -8.21 -17.23 1.38
N GLY A 28 -8.61 -18.10 2.31
CA GLY A 28 -9.10 -19.45 2.02
C GLY A 28 -8.02 -20.44 1.56
N VAL A 29 -6.74 -20.14 1.79
CA VAL A 29 -5.63 -21.07 1.50
C VAL A 29 -5.14 -21.74 2.78
N SER A 30 -4.38 -22.84 2.66
CA SER A 30 -3.75 -23.44 3.84
C SER A 30 -2.47 -22.70 4.23
N LYS A 31 -2.18 -22.63 5.53
CA LYS A 31 -0.93 -22.03 6.05
C LYS A 31 0.32 -22.66 5.42
N SER A 32 0.32 -23.99 5.22
CA SER A 32 1.46 -24.72 4.65
C SER A 32 1.67 -24.36 3.18
N ALA A 33 0.59 -24.23 2.39
CA ALA A 33 0.66 -23.77 1.02
C ALA A 33 1.14 -22.32 0.95
N LEU A 34 0.60 -21.44 1.80
CA LEU A 34 1.04 -20.05 1.91
C LEU A 34 2.54 -19.93 2.20
N SER A 35 3.07 -20.72 3.14
CA SER A 35 4.51 -20.75 3.43
C SER A 35 5.36 -21.15 2.22
N ARG A 36 4.87 -22.04 1.36
CA ARG A 36 5.56 -22.43 0.12
C ARG A 36 5.45 -21.34 -0.95
N TYR A 37 4.30 -20.65 -1.04
CA TYR A 37 4.11 -19.51 -1.94
C TYR A 37 5.02 -18.34 -1.59
N GLU A 38 5.14 -18.01 -0.29
CA GLU A 38 5.99 -16.91 0.20
C GLU A 38 7.49 -17.19 0.01
N ARG A 39 7.88 -18.46 0.00
CA ARG A 39 9.25 -18.92 -0.28
C ARG A 39 9.50 -19.27 -1.74
N GLU A 40 8.50 -19.03 -2.60
CA GLU A 40 8.56 -19.26 -4.05
C GLU A 40 8.88 -20.71 -4.44
N GLN A 41 8.55 -21.65 -3.54
CA GLN A 41 8.66 -23.09 -3.79
C GLN A 41 7.44 -23.63 -4.55
N LEU A 42 6.37 -22.84 -4.62
CA LEU A 42 5.15 -23.16 -5.34
C LEU A 42 4.51 -21.87 -5.86
N GLY A 43 3.89 -21.93 -7.04
CA GLY A 43 3.06 -20.84 -7.55
C GLY A 43 1.78 -20.69 -6.72
N ALA A 44 1.46 -19.45 -6.33
CA ALA A 44 0.21 -19.16 -5.65
C ALA A 44 -0.97 -19.25 -6.64
N PRO A 45 -2.18 -19.63 -6.17
CA PRO A 45 -3.38 -19.56 -6.98
C PRO A 45 -3.61 -18.13 -7.50
N VAL A 46 -4.08 -18.00 -8.73
CA VAL A 46 -4.35 -16.70 -9.37
C VAL A 46 -5.31 -15.85 -8.52
N SER A 47 -6.29 -16.47 -7.86
CA SER A 47 -7.21 -15.78 -6.95
C SER A 47 -6.49 -15.08 -5.80
N LEU A 48 -5.47 -15.72 -5.21
CA LEU A 48 -4.66 -15.14 -4.14
C LEU A 48 -3.78 -14.00 -4.67
N ILE A 49 -3.20 -14.16 -5.85
CA ILE A 49 -2.44 -13.08 -6.51
C ILE A 49 -3.31 -11.87 -6.76
N ASN A 50 -4.50 -12.05 -7.35
CA ASN A 50 -5.43 -10.98 -7.64
C ASN A 50 -5.89 -10.26 -6.36
N TYR A 51 -6.15 -11.00 -5.28
CA TYR A 51 -6.44 -10.43 -3.98
C TYR A 51 -5.30 -9.52 -3.49
N CYS A 52 -4.05 -9.98 -3.55
CA CYS A 52 -2.90 -9.19 -3.12
C CYS A 52 -2.66 -7.96 -4.02
N LEU A 53 -2.89 -8.08 -5.33
CA LEU A 53 -2.78 -6.97 -6.28
C LEU A 53 -3.84 -5.89 -6.03
N ALA A 54 -5.09 -6.28 -5.73
CA ALA A 54 -6.15 -5.33 -5.41
C ALA A 54 -5.77 -4.47 -4.19
N ARG A 55 -5.26 -5.10 -3.12
CA ARG A 55 -4.77 -4.37 -1.94
C ARG A 55 -3.61 -3.43 -2.25
N MET A 56 -2.74 -3.80 -3.20
CA MET A 56 -1.66 -2.92 -3.65
C MET A 56 -2.17 -1.72 -4.42
N ALA A 57 -3.13 -1.94 -5.31
CA ALA A 57 -3.78 -0.86 -6.02
C ALA A 57 -4.47 0.12 -5.06
N GLU A 58 -5.20 -0.39 -4.07
CA GLU A 58 -5.83 0.43 -3.01
C GLU A 58 -4.78 1.26 -2.26
N ALA A 59 -3.70 0.65 -1.80
CA ALA A 59 -2.64 1.35 -1.07
C ALA A 59 -1.97 2.45 -1.92
N LEU A 60 -1.72 2.18 -3.21
CA LEU A 60 -1.16 3.17 -4.14
C LEU A 60 -2.13 4.32 -4.43
N SER A 61 -3.42 4.02 -4.58
CA SER A 61 -4.46 5.03 -4.75
C SER A 61 -4.56 5.93 -3.51
N GLU A 62 -4.62 5.37 -2.31
CA GLU A 62 -4.66 6.14 -1.05
C GLU A 62 -3.42 7.04 -0.88
N GLN A 63 -2.24 6.52 -1.23
CA GLN A 63 -0.99 7.28 -1.15
C GLN A 63 -1.00 8.45 -2.12
N SER A 64 -1.44 8.24 -3.37
CA SER A 64 -1.59 9.32 -4.35
C SER A 64 -2.61 10.39 -3.93
N HIS A 65 -3.72 9.99 -3.31
CA HIS A 65 -4.72 10.94 -2.79
C HIS A 65 -4.15 11.79 -1.65
N THR A 66 -3.35 11.17 -0.78
CA THR A 66 -2.70 11.86 0.34
C THR A 66 -1.65 12.86 -0.14
N GLU A 67 -0.82 12.49 -1.11
CA GLU A 67 0.17 13.38 -1.72
C GLU A 67 -0.49 14.59 -2.38
N ASN A 68 -1.55 14.36 -3.17
CA ASN A 68 -2.32 15.44 -3.80
C ASN A 68 -2.98 16.38 -2.77
N ALA A 69 -3.53 15.84 -1.69
CA ALA A 69 -4.13 16.64 -0.62
C ALA A 69 -3.09 17.50 0.11
N LEU A 70 -1.90 16.94 0.35
CA LEU A 70 -0.79 17.65 0.99
C LEU A 70 -0.28 18.80 0.11
N GLU A 71 -0.14 18.57 -1.19
CA GLU A 71 0.25 19.61 -2.14
C GLU A 71 -0.75 20.77 -2.16
N GLY A 72 -2.05 20.46 -2.19
CA GLY A 72 -3.10 21.48 -2.11
C GLY A 72 -3.08 22.27 -0.80
N ALA A 73 -2.84 21.59 0.34
CA ALA A 73 -2.71 22.26 1.64
C ALA A 73 -1.50 23.19 1.69
N LEU A 74 -0.36 22.76 1.14
CA LEU A 74 0.86 23.58 1.07
C LEU A 74 0.66 24.81 0.18
N GLU A 75 0.00 24.66 -0.96
CA GLU A 75 -0.30 25.77 -1.87
C GLU A 75 -1.22 26.80 -1.19
N ASN A 76 -2.23 26.35 -0.45
CA ASN A 76 -3.09 27.24 0.33
C ASN A 76 -2.31 27.95 1.45
N ALA A 77 -1.38 27.27 2.11
CA ALA A 77 -0.52 27.90 3.12
C ALA A 77 0.35 29.00 2.50
N LYS A 78 0.97 28.76 1.33
CA LYS A 78 1.75 29.77 0.59
C LYS A 78 0.93 31.00 0.25
N ARG A 79 -0.29 30.81 -0.28
CA ARG A 79 -1.21 31.93 -0.59
C ARG A 79 -1.58 32.74 0.64
N THR A 80 -1.85 32.06 1.74
CA THR A 80 -2.16 32.72 3.02
C THR A 80 -0.98 33.56 3.50
N VAL A 81 0.24 33.02 3.42
CA VAL A 81 1.46 33.76 3.78
C VAL A 81 1.65 34.98 2.88
N LEU A 82 1.52 34.85 1.56
CA LEU A 82 1.63 35.98 0.63
C LEU A 82 0.60 37.09 0.92
N LEU A 83 -0.64 36.73 1.29
CA LEU A 83 -1.66 37.70 1.70
C LEU A 83 -1.26 38.42 2.98
N LEU A 84 -0.77 37.69 3.98
CA LEU A 84 -0.29 38.27 5.24
C LEU A 84 0.90 39.18 5.00
N GLU A 85 1.88 38.76 4.20
CA GLU A 85 3.04 39.57 3.79
C GLU A 85 2.58 40.87 3.12
N GLY A 86 1.63 40.80 2.19
CA GLY A 86 1.03 41.96 1.53
C GLY A 86 0.27 42.90 2.48
N LEU A 87 -0.31 42.38 3.56
CA LEU A 87 -0.98 43.18 4.60
C LEU A 87 0.01 43.78 5.61
N THR A 88 1.13 43.10 5.85
CA THR A 88 2.19 43.57 6.77
C THR A 88 3.22 44.47 6.09
N GLY A 89 3.23 44.53 4.75
CA GLY A 89 4.06 45.42 3.95
C GLY A 89 3.72 46.90 4.18
N ARG A 90 4.45 47.51 5.11
CA ARG A 90 4.92 48.90 5.04
C ARG A 90 6.31 48.93 4.44
#